data_AF-A0A1I9XYC7-F1
#
_entry.id   AF-A0A1I9XYC7-F1
#
_cell.length_a   1.000
_cell.length_b   1.000
_cell.length_c   1.000
_cell.angle_alpha   90.00
_cell.angle_beta   90.00
_cell.angle_gamma   90.00
#
_symmetry.space_group_name_H-M   'P 1'
#
loop_
_entity.id
_entity.type
_entity.pdbx_description
1 polymer ?
#
loop_
_entity_poly.entity_id
_entity_poly.type
_entity_poly.pdbx_seq_one_letter_code
_entity_poly.pdbx_strand_id
1 'polypeptide(L)' 'MVDVNGKTVTYLTRSDTLIPIQAGQLLDNTYRIDTVTETQIVVTYVPMKEKIVIAVQTAH' A
#
# COMPACT_ATOMS: atom_id res chain seq x y z
N MET A 1 -1.33 -4.89 -11.86
CA MET A 1 -2.53 -5.48 -12.53
C MET A 1 -3.53 -4.35 -12.72
N VAL A 2 -4.15 -4.21 -13.89
CA VAL A 2 -5.16 -3.18 -14.14
C VAL A 2 -6.53 -3.66 -13.67
N ASP A 3 -7.33 -2.80 -13.02
CA ASP A 3 -8.73 -3.12 -12.73
C ASP A 3 -9.58 -3.13 -14.01
N VAL A 4 -10.85 -3.52 -13.88
CA VAL A 4 -11.83 -3.56 -14.98
C VAL A 4 -12.05 -2.22 -15.68
N ASN A 5 -11.56 -1.11 -15.11
CA ASN A 5 -11.61 0.25 -15.67
C ASN A 5 -10.26 0.71 -16.23
N GLY A 6 -9.24 -0.17 -16.28
CA GLY A 6 -7.91 0.16 -16.76
C GLY A 6 -7.03 0.89 -15.73
N LYS A 7 -7.45 1.02 -14.47
CA LYS A 7 -6.68 1.70 -13.43
C LYS A 7 -5.67 0.74 -12.81
N THR A 8 -4.42 1.17 -12.67
CA THR A 8 -3.39 0.40 -11.97
C THR A 8 -3.81 0.17 -10.52
N VAL A 9 -3.90 -1.09 -10.12
CA VAL A 9 -4.14 -1.50 -8.73
C VAL A 9 -2.85 -2.01 -8.12
N THR A 10 -2.52 -1.46 -6.95
CA THR A 10 -1.40 -1.93 -6.12
C THR A 10 -1.96 -2.80 -5.01
N TYR A 11 -1.30 -3.93 -4.76
CA TYR A 11 -1.67 -4.85 -3.69
C TYR A 11 -0.54 -4.91 -2.65
N LEU A 12 -0.92 -4.93 -1.39
CA LEU A 12 -0.02 -5.19 -0.26
C LEU A 12 -0.28 -6.60 0.26
N THR A 13 0.76 -7.42 0.34
CA THR A 13 0.66 -8.76 0.94
C THR A 13 0.83 -8.67 2.44
N ARG A 14 -0.13 -9.22 3.20
CA ARG A 14 -0.02 -9.39 4.64
C ARG A 14 -0.31 -10.86 4.96
N SER A 15 0.72 -11.56 5.45
CA SER A 15 0.66 -13.03 5.57
C SER A 15 0.29 -13.64 4.20
N ASP A 16 -0.84 -14.34 4.08
CA ASP A 16 -1.29 -14.95 2.83
C ASP A 16 -2.41 -14.16 2.12
N THR A 17 -2.72 -12.96 2.59
CA THR A 17 -3.80 -12.13 2.02
C THR A 17 -3.23 -11.00 1.16
N LEU A 18 -3.76 -10.87 -0.06
CA LEU A 18 -3.53 -9.72 -0.94
C LEU A 18 -4.60 -8.66 -0.67
N ILE A 19 -4.16 -7.49 -0.21
CA ILE A 19 -5.03 -6.37 0.14
C ILE A 19 -4.86 -5.29 -0.94
N PRO A 20 -5.91 -4.91 -1.70
CA PRO A 20 -5.81 -3.77 -2.60
C PRO A 20 -5.65 -2.48 -1.80
N ILE A 21 -4.66 -1.67 -2.17
CA ILE A 21 -4.33 -0.42 -1.47
C ILE A 21 -4.37 0.80 -2.40
N GLN A 22 -4.75 1.94 -1.83
CA GLN A 22 -4.72 3.25 -2.47
C GLN A 22 -4.26 4.31 -1.46
N ALA A 23 -3.63 5.40 -1.95
CA ALA A 23 -3.25 6.51 -1.10
C ALA A 23 -4.49 7.12 -0.38
N GLY A 24 -4.33 7.46 0.89
CA GLY A 24 -5.40 7.94 1.77
C GLY A 24 -6.22 6.83 2.45
N GLN A 25 -6.06 5.57 2.04
CA GLN A 25 -6.81 4.46 2.63
C GLN A 25 -6.34 4.15 4.05
N LEU A 26 -7.29 3.85 4.93
CA LEU A 26 -7.03 3.36 6.28
C LEU A 26 -7.35 1.85 6.32
N LEU A 27 -6.37 1.05 6.74
CA LEU A 27 -6.46 -0.40 6.90
C LEU A 27 -6.62 -0.73 8.39
N ASP A 28 -7.66 -1.50 8.71
CA ASP A 28 -7.97 -2.00 10.05
C ASP A 28 -7.93 -0.93 11.15
N ASN A 29 -8.25 0.32 10.81
CA ASN A 29 -8.13 1.50 11.67
C ASN A 29 -6.73 1.74 12.29
N THR A 30 -5.70 1.08 11.76
CA THR A 30 -4.39 0.98 12.42
C THR A 30 -3.27 1.45 11.50
N TYR A 31 -3.38 1.22 10.20
CA TYR A 31 -2.38 1.62 9.21
C TYR A 31 -3.00 2.53 8.17
N ARG A 32 -2.41 3.71 7.95
CA ARG A 32 -2.82 4.61 6.87
C ARG A 32 -1.82 4.51 5.73
N ILE A 33 -2.33 4.30 4.53
CA ILE A 33 -1.53 4.38 3.29
C ILE A 33 -1.37 5.86 2.95
N ASP A 34 -0.17 6.40 3.13
CA ASP A 34 0.09 7.81 2.85
C ASP A 34 0.39 8.04 1.37
N THR A 35 1.14 7.14 0.75
CA THR A 35 1.60 7.29 -0.64
C THR A 35 1.79 5.93 -1.29
N VAL A 36 1.42 5.83 -2.56
CA VAL A 36 1.67 4.66 -3.42
C VAL A 36 2.27 5.16 -4.72
N THR A 37 3.52 4.79 -5.01
CA THR A 37 4.20 5.05 -6.29
C THR A 37 4.76 3.74 -6.86
N GLU A 38 5.32 3.81 -8.07
CA GLU A 38 6.00 2.68 -8.71
C GLU A 38 7.27 2.22 -7.96
N THR A 39 7.85 3.10 -7.13
CA THR A 39 9.13 2.87 -6.45
C THR A 39 9.01 2.67 -4.94
N GLN A 40 7.91 3.14 -4.33
CA GLN A 40 7.71 3.00 -2.89
C GLN A 40 6.24 3.08 -2.47
N ILE A 41 5.95 2.46 -1.33
CA ILE A 41 4.71 2.62 -0.59
C ILE A 41 5.06 3.18 0.79
N VAL A 42 4.39 4.26 1.20
CA VAL A 42 4.56 4.86 2.53
C VAL A 42 3.33 4.55 3.36
N VAL A 43 3.54 3.95 4.53
CA VAL A 43 2.50 3.57 5.48
C VAL A 43 2.78 4.21 6.82
N THR A 44 1.77 4.82 7.45
CA THR A 44 1.85 5.28 8.84
C THR A 44 1.09 4.31 9.75
N TYR A 45 1.77 3.78 10.76
CA TYR A 45 1.12 3.15 11.91
C TYR A 45 0.54 4.25 12.82
N VAL A 46 -0.78 4.39 12.78
CA VAL A 46 -1.51 5.53 13.37
C VAL A 46 -1.33 5.66 14.88
N PRO A 47 -1.41 4.58 15.69
CA PRO A 47 -1.33 4.71 17.14
C PRO A 47 -0.04 5.36 17.66
N MET A 48 1.10 5.08 17.00
CA MET A 48 2.41 5.63 17.39
C MET A 48 2.92 6.70 16.42
N LYS A 49 2.15 7.04 15.38
CA LYS A 49 2.53 7.96 14.29
C LYS A 49 3.86 7.58 13.63
N GLU A 50 4.14 6.29 13.57
CA GLU A 50 5.39 5.76 13.03
C GLU A 50 5.27 5.55 11.52
N LYS A 51 6.29 5.97 10.77
CA LYS A 51 6.33 5.83 9.32
C LYS A 51 7.16 4.64 8.90
N ILE A 52 6.59 3.85 8.00
CA ILE A 52 7.20 2.67 7.39
C ILE A 52 7.26 2.93 5.89
N VAL A 53 8.46 2.77 5.32
CA VAL A 53 8.69 2.88 3.87
C VAL A 53 8.98 1.49 3.33
N ILE A 54 8.17 1.07 2.37
CA ILE A 54 8.32 -0.20 1.67
C ILE A 54 8.81 0.13 0.26
N ALA A 55 10.05 -0.26 -0.05
CA ALA A 55 10.57 -0.12 -1.40
C ALA A 55 9.88 -1.10 -2.34
N VAL A 56 9.39 -0.61 -3.47
CA VAL A 56 8.83 -1.43 -4.54
C VAL A 56 9.96 -1.75 -5.50
N GLN A 57 10.27 -3.03 -5.64
CA GLN A 57 11.20 -3.52 -6.66
C GLN A 57 10.40 -4.28 -7.70
N THR A 58 10.48 -3.85 -8.95
CA THR A 58 10.01 -4.64 -10.08
C THR A 58 11.07 -5.70 -10.38
N ALA A 59 10.68 -6.98 -10.33
CA ALA A 59 11.52 -8.04 -10.87
C ALA A 59 11.62 -7.81 -12.38
N HIS A 60 12.85 -7.58 -12.84
CA HIS A 60 13.16 -7.23 -14.22
C HIS A 60 13.56 -8.44 -15.05
#